data_AF-A0A1G8CF36-F1
#
_entry.id   AF-A0A1G8CF36-F1
#
_cell.length_a   1.000
_cell.length_b   1.000
_cell.length_c   1.000
_cell.angle_alpha   90.00
_cell.angle_beta   90.00
_cell.angle_gamma   90.00
#
_symmetry.space_group_name_H-M   'P 1'
#
loop_
_entity.id
_entity.type
_entity.pdbx_description
1 polymer ?
#
loop_
_entity_poly.entity_id
_entity_poly.type
_entity_poly.pdbx_seq_one_letter_code
_entity_poly.pdbx_strand_id
1 'polypeptide(L)'
;MKRKIYNLEFPCRCTEITIFGYKFYRVKDYEEKVKRLQHLVSRISEYEIKQNTGGHSFTAYVELPEQEKNAIFQWENENSTALQDVLLLLSLFTGREVFDVDEGFTEDSNISIIADPRLNHYGGILRTSIPYESGSYSEDALLSYDIGFEKQLNRIYQLVRTDEWQENFEKGYYLILAKQALKRQILEATFIQCWTIWEHLFAVHNRNLLSDEEIRRKSSIEKISFLFGKYSLVVEISNTTKDRIRSLSQIRNKLVHFGRFPERSLVHDDADLFIRLTEFIIAKTLDLYPSNLFNTIEKLEKFLSINR
;
A
#
# COMPACT_ATOMS: atom_id res chain seq x y z
N MET A 1 -11.56 -26.36 -3.90
CA MET A 1 -12.44 -25.48 -4.72
C MET A 1 -11.58 -24.39 -5.36
N LYS A 2 -11.87 -23.95 -6.59
CA LYS A 2 -11.11 -22.88 -7.26
C LYS A 2 -11.96 -21.62 -7.40
N ARG A 3 -11.41 -20.46 -7.06
CA ARG A 3 -12.05 -19.15 -7.29
C ARG A 3 -11.29 -18.35 -8.34
N LYS A 4 -11.97 -17.38 -8.93
CA LYS A 4 -11.40 -16.48 -9.93
C LYS A 4 -10.83 -15.23 -9.27
N ILE A 5 -9.58 -14.89 -9.60
CA ILE A 5 -8.88 -13.68 -9.12
C ILE A 5 -8.63 -12.73 -10.29
N TYR A 6 -8.95 -11.47 -10.07
CA TYR A 6 -8.82 -10.40 -11.05
C TYR A 6 -7.59 -9.54 -10.74
N ASN A 7 -6.93 -9.10 -11.81
CA ASN A 7 -5.82 -8.14 -11.83
C ASN A 7 -4.57 -8.51 -11.02
N LEU A 8 -4.44 -9.76 -10.57
CA LEU A 8 -3.20 -10.23 -9.97
C LEU A 8 -2.10 -10.27 -11.04
N GLU A 9 -1.06 -9.45 -10.84
CA GLU A 9 0.18 -9.54 -11.60
C GLU A 9 1.22 -10.35 -10.80
N PHE A 10 1.59 -11.50 -11.33
CA PHE A 10 2.66 -12.35 -10.81
C PHE A 10 4.03 -11.71 -11.05
N PRO A 11 5.03 -11.97 -10.20
CA PRO A 11 6.42 -11.71 -10.54
C PRO A 11 6.81 -12.33 -11.89
N CYS A 12 7.80 -11.73 -12.55
CA CYS A 12 8.34 -12.20 -13.83
C CYS A 12 8.60 -13.72 -13.79
N ARG A 13 8.04 -14.47 -14.76
CA ARG A 13 8.18 -15.94 -14.92
C ARG A 13 7.65 -16.79 -13.76
N CYS A 14 6.97 -16.20 -12.77
CA CYS A 14 6.38 -16.89 -11.65
C CYS A 14 4.97 -17.41 -12.01
N THR A 15 4.79 -18.71 -12.22
CA THR A 15 3.50 -19.29 -12.64
C THR A 15 2.55 -19.59 -11.49
N GLU A 16 3.09 -19.72 -10.28
CA GLU A 16 2.38 -20.06 -9.05
C GLU A 16 2.94 -19.24 -7.88
N ILE A 17 2.06 -18.76 -7.01
CA ILE A 17 2.44 -18.16 -5.73
C ILE A 17 1.58 -18.78 -4.64
N THR A 18 2.19 -19.21 -3.54
CA THR A 18 1.48 -19.70 -2.36
C THR A 18 1.54 -18.69 -1.22
N ILE A 19 0.40 -18.15 -0.80
CA ILE A 19 0.31 -17.24 0.36
C ILE A 19 -0.63 -17.85 1.37
N PHE A 20 -0.11 -18.24 2.54
CA PHE A 20 -0.89 -18.77 3.66
C PHE A 20 -1.81 -19.95 3.28
N GLY A 21 -1.29 -20.87 2.46
CA GLY A 21 -2.03 -22.04 1.99
C GLY A 21 -2.97 -21.78 0.80
N TYR A 22 -3.20 -20.53 0.41
CA TYR A 22 -3.87 -20.17 -0.83
C TYR A 22 -2.87 -20.24 -1.99
N LYS A 23 -3.17 -21.06 -2.99
CA LYS A 23 -2.30 -21.25 -4.16
C LYS A 23 -2.87 -20.53 -5.37
N PHE A 24 -2.18 -19.49 -5.82
CA PHE A 24 -2.56 -18.68 -6.97
C PHE A 24 -1.85 -19.19 -8.21
N TYR A 25 -2.61 -19.47 -9.28
CA TYR A 25 -2.10 -19.98 -10.55
C TYR A 25 -2.44 -19.03 -11.68
N ARG A 26 -1.47 -18.72 -12.54
CA ARG A 26 -1.74 -18.00 -13.79
C ARG A 26 -2.79 -18.73 -14.64
N VAL A 27 -3.63 -17.96 -15.32
CA VAL A 27 -4.48 -18.49 -16.40
C VAL A 27 -3.64 -18.88 -17.62
N LYS A 28 -4.18 -19.73 -18.51
CA LYS A 28 -3.42 -20.23 -19.68
C LYS A 28 -3.04 -19.11 -20.66
N ASP A 29 -3.91 -18.12 -20.82
CA ASP A 29 -3.77 -16.94 -21.69
C ASP A 29 -3.26 -15.70 -20.92
N TYR A 30 -2.45 -15.91 -19.88
CA TYR A 30 -2.03 -14.86 -18.94
C TYR A 30 -1.40 -13.64 -19.61
N GLU A 31 -0.56 -13.83 -20.64
CA GLU A 31 0.04 -12.71 -21.37
C GLU A 31 -1.02 -11.79 -21.99
N GLU A 32 -2.04 -12.36 -22.64
CA GLU A 32 -3.13 -11.59 -23.24
C GLU A 32 -3.94 -10.87 -22.16
N LYS A 33 -4.24 -11.55 -21.06
CA LYS A 33 -5.01 -11.02 -19.93
C LYS A 33 -4.29 -9.87 -19.24
N VAL A 34 -2.98 -10.01 -18.99
CA VAL A 34 -2.15 -8.93 -18.44
C VAL A 34 -2.08 -7.75 -19.39
N LYS A 35 -1.90 -7.96 -20.71
CA LYS A 35 -1.87 -6.87 -21.70
C LYS A 35 -3.19 -6.07 -21.76
N ARG A 36 -4.32 -6.69 -21.43
CA ARG A 36 -5.65 -6.04 -21.34
C ARG A 36 -5.87 -5.22 -20.07
N LEU A 37 -5.08 -5.46 -19.01
CA LEU A 37 -5.14 -4.59 -17.84
C LEU A 37 -4.77 -3.16 -18.22
N GLN A 38 -5.23 -2.17 -17.47
CA GLN A 38 -4.74 -0.80 -17.66
C GLN A 38 -3.21 -0.79 -17.49
N HIS A 39 -2.51 0.00 -18.30
CA HIS A 39 -1.07 0.27 -18.17
C HIS A 39 -0.79 1.71 -18.55
N LEU A 40 -0.34 2.53 -17.61
CA LEU A 40 -0.14 3.97 -17.86
C LEU A 40 1.21 4.32 -18.48
N VAL A 41 2.15 3.38 -18.42
CA VAL A 41 3.46 3.48 -19.04
C VAL A 41 3.74 2.17 -19.75
N SER A 42 4.44 2.26 -20.88
CA SER A 42 4.99 1.05 -21.50
C SER A 42 6.10 0.51 -20.61
N ARG A 43 6.13 -0.82 -20.43
CA ARG A 43 7.16 -1.48 -19.64
C ARG A 43 7.45 -2.86 -20.22
N ILE A 44 8.66 -3.32 -19.95
CA ILE A 44 9.10 -4.68 -20.27
C ILE A 44 9.32 -5.38 -18.94
N SER A 45 8.57 -6.45 -18.70
CA SER A 45 8.84 -7.40 -17.62
C SER A 45 9.31 -8.71 -18.28
N GLU A 46 8.47 -9.74 -18.33
CA GLU A 46 8.64 -10.89 -19.22
C GLU A 46 7.95 -10.71 -20.58
N TYR A 47 7.02 -9.75 -20.68
CA TYR A 47 6.32 -9.37 -21.90
C TYR A 47 6.56 -7.89 -22.21
N GLU A 48 6.53 -7.55 -23.50
CA GLU A 48 6.41 -6.15 -23.92
C GLU A 48 4.95 -5.71 -23.74
N ILE A 49 4.74 -4.77 -22.82
CA ILE A 49 3.41 -4.22 -22.53
C ILE A 49 3.41 -2.75 -22.92
N LYS A 50 2.50 -2.39 -23.84
CA LYS A 50 2.31 -1.01 -24.29
C LYS A 50 1.29 -0.30 -23.40
N GLN A 51 1.52 0.99 -23.17
CA GLN A 51 0.56 1.87 -22.51
C GLN A 51 -0.84 1.73 -23.13
N ASN A 52 -1.86 1.54 -22.29
CA ASN A 52 -3.26 1.45 -22.70
C ASN A 52 -4.20 1.79 -21.53
N THR A 53 -5.46 2.13 -21.86
CA THR A 53 -6.50 2.47 -20.87
C THR A 53 -7.07 1.26 -20.15
N GLY A 54 -7.01 0.08 -20.78
CA GLY A 54 -7.29 -1.27 -20.27
C GLY A 54 -8.60 -1.46 -19.50
N GLY A 55 -8.72 -2.62 -18.83
CA GLY A 55 -9.87 -3.05 -18.05
C GLY A 55 -9.48 -3.90 -16.83
N HIS A 56 -10.48 -4.45 -16.14
CA HIS A 56 -10.25 -5.56 -15.23
C HIS A 56 -10.12 -6.85 -16.03
N SER A 57 -9.25 -7.76 -15.59
CA SER A 57 -9.12 -9.06 -16.25
C SER A 57 -8.91 -10.17 -15.24
N PHE A 58 -9.54 -11.30 -15.52
CA PHE A 58 -9.33 -12.53 -14.78
C PHE A 58 -7.94 -13.09 -15.11
N THR A 59 -6.98 -12.95 -14.19
CA THR A 59 -5.57 -13.28 -14.44
C THR A 59 -5.09 -14.51 -13.66
N ALA A 60 -5.82 -14.95 -12.63
CA ALA A 60 -5.38 -16.09 -11.83
C ALA A 60 -6.52 -16.91 -11.23
N TYR A 61 -6.37 -18.24 -11.17
CA TYR A 61 -7.19 -19.06 -10.28
C TYR A 61 -6.55 -19.09 -8.88
N VAL A 62 -7.36 -19.09 -7.83
CA VAL A 62 -6.88 -19.45 -6.48
C VAL A 62 -7.48 -20.79 -6.07
N GLU A 63 -6.62 -21.70 -5.62
CA GLU A 63 -7.02 -22.92 -4.91
C GLU A 63 -7.10 -22.62 -3.42
N LEU A 64 -8.28 -22.84 -2.85
CA LEU A 64 -8.54 -22.61 -1.43
C LEU A 64 -7.93 -23.75 -0.59
N PRO A 65 -7.38 -23.46 0.60
CA PRO A 65 -6.98 -24.50 1.54
C PRO A 65 -8.19 -25.32 2.01
N GLU A 66 -7.94 -26.52 2.52
CA GLU A 66 -9.02 -27.41 3.02
C GLU A 66 -9.88 -26.76 4.10
N GLN A 67 -9.25 -25.92 4.94
CA GLN A 67 -9.90 -25.17 5.99
C GLN A 67 -9.53 -23.70 5.87
N GLU A 68 -10.47 -22.88 5.41
CA GLU A 68 -10.30 -21.43 5.40
C GLU A 68 -10.32 -20.88 6.84
N LYS A 69 -9.40 -19.97 7.12
CA LYS A 69 -9.40 -19.23 8.39
C LYS A 69 -10.20 -17.94 8.23
N ASN A 70 -10.66 -17.41 9.36
CA ASN A 70 -11.28 -16.09 9.39
C ASN A 70 -10.26 -14.99 9.05
N ALA A 71 -10.78 -13.92 8.46
CA ALA A 71 -10.04 -12.68 8.28
C ALA A 71 -9.60 -12.11 9.65
N ILE A 72 -8.46 -11.43 9.65
CA ILE A 72 -7.95 -10.71 10.83
C ILE A 72 -8.17 -9.20 10.75
N PHE A 73 -8.26 -8.63 9.54
CA PHE A 73 -8.50 -7.20 9.40
C PHE A 73 -9.97 -6.85 9.67
N GLN A 74 -10.19 -5.59 10.05
CA GLN A 74 -11.53 -5.08 10.37
C GLN A 74 -12.35 -4.81 9.11
N TRP A 75 -12.81 -5.88 8.45
CA TRP A 75 -13.75 -5.82 7.34
C TRP A 75 -15.17 -5.50 7.82
N GLU A 76 -15.99 -4.89 6.96
CA GLU A 76 -17.40 -4.60 7.25
C GLU A 76 -18.26 -5.88 7.31
N ASN A 77 -17.85 -6.93 6.59
CA ASN A 77 -18.56 -8.21 6.54
C ASN A 77 -17.98 -9.20 7.55
N GLU A 78 -18.81 -9.63 8.51
CA GLU A 78 -18.45 -10.60 9.56
C GLU A 78 -18.02 -11.97 9.00
N ASN A 79 -18.43 -12.31 7.78
CA ASN A 79 -18.07 -13.57 7.10
C ASN A 79 -16.79 -13.48 6.25
N SER A 80 -15.96 -12.46 6.47
CA SER A 80 -14.70 -12.31 5.72
C SER A 80 -13.70 -13.41 6.10
N THR A 81 -13.03 -13.97 5.10
CA THR A 81 -12.02 -15.03 5.25
C THR A 81 -10.60 -14.48 5.11
N ALA A 82 -9.61 -15.31 5.44
CA ALA A 82 -8.20 -14.98 5.24
C ALA A 82 -7.86 -14.66 3.77
N LEU A 83 -8.65 -15.14 2.80
CA LEU A 83 -8.48 -14.77 1.40
C LEU A 83 -8.60 -13.25 1.21
N GLN A 84 -9.59 -12.59 1.81
CA GLN A 84 -9.77 -11.14 1.70
C GLN A 84 -8.53 -10.38 2.21
N ASP A 85 -7.95 -10.82 3.32
CA ASP A 85 -6.70 -10.23 3.84
C ASP A 85 -5.53 -10.42 2.86
N VAL A 86 -5.40 -11.62 2.28
CA VAL A 86 -4.36 -11.92 1.28
C VAL A 86 -4.53 -11.05 0.04
N LEU A 87 -5.77 -10.85 -0.44
CA LEU A 87 -6.07 -9.99 -1.58
C LEU A 87 -5.79 -8.50 -1.27
N LEU A 88 -6.01 -8.05 -0.03
CA LEU A 88 -5.60 -6.72 0.43
C LEU A 88 -4.08 -6.55 0.35
N LEU A 89 -3.31 -7.50 0.89
CA LEU A 89 -1.85 -7.45 0.83
C LEU A 89 -1.34 -7.49 -0.62
N LEU A 90 -1.87 -8.41 -1.44
CA LEU A 90 -1.56 -8.45 -2.86
C LEU A 90 -1.86 -7.11 -3.53
N SER A 91 -2.96 -6.45 -3.17
CA SER A 91 -3.29 -5.14 -3.74
C SER A 91 -2.26 -4.07 -3.37
N LEU A 92 -1.90 -3.98 -2.09
CA LEU A 92 -0.93 -3.02 -1.57
C LEU A 92 0.46 -3.21 -2.18
N PHE A 93 0.87 -4.45 -2.43
CA PHE A 93 2.22 -4.78 -2.90
C PHE A 93 2.35 -4.95 -4.40
N THR A 94 1.28 -5.15 -5.15
CA THR A 94 1.33 -5.16 -6.62
C THR A 94 0.99 -3.79 -7.21
N GLY A 95 0.41 -2.90 -6.39
CA GLY A 95 -0.19 -1.66 -6.88
C GLY A 95 -1.40 -1.94 -7.77
N ARG A 96 -2.03 -3.11 -7.68
CA ARG A 96 -3.26 -3.45 -8.41
C ARG A 96 -4.42 -3.58 -7.44
N GLU A 97 -5.63 -3.42 -7.90
CA GLU A 97 -6.79 -3.85 -7.13
C GLU A 97 -7.01 -5.33 -7.42
N VAL A 98 -6.50 -6.17 -6.53
CA VAL A 98 -6.63 -7.62 -6.61
C VAL A 98 -7.86 -8.01 -5.80
N PHE A 99 -8.79 -8.71 -6.44
CA PHE A 99 -10.05 -9.13 -5.82
C PHE A 99 -10.55 -10.44 -6.41
N ASP A 100 -11.37 -11.16 -5.65
CA ASP A 100 -12.25 -12.20 -6.14
C ASP A 100 -13.64 -11.62 -6.40
N VAL A 101 -14.40 -12.27 -7.28
CA VAL A 101 -15.80 -11.95 -7.53
C VAL A 101 -16.59 -13.24 -7.54
N ASP A 102 -17.77 -13.17 -6.95
CA ASP A 102 -18.75 -14.25 -6.98
C ASP A 102 -19.26 -14.49 -8.41
N GLU A 103 -19.86 -15.66 -8.63
CA GLU A 103 -20.45 -16.06 -9.91
C GLU A 103 -21.51 -15.03 -10.36
N GLY A 104 -21.20 -14.27 -11.42
CA GLY A 104 -22.09 -13.23 -11.96
C GLY A 104 -21.36 -12.01 -12.51
N PHE A 105 -20.08 -11.83 -12.19
CA PHE A 105 -19.24 -10.79 -12.78
C PHE A 105 -18.87 -11.13 -14.24
N THR A 106 -19.33 -10.31 -15.19
CA THR A 106 -18.86 -10.36 -16.58
C THR A 106 -17.66 -9.42 -16.75
N GLU A 107 -16.68 -9.80 -17.59
CA GLU A 107 -15.52 -8.93 -17.92
C GLU A 107 -15.98 -7.58 -18.52
N ASP A 108 -17.22 -7.50 -19.04
CA ASP A 108 -17.88 -6.30 -19.57
C ASP A 108 -18.72 -5.52 -18.53
N SER A 109 -18.68 -5.89 -17.25
CA SER A 109 -19.36 -5.11 -16.23
C SER A 109 -18.74 -3.71 -16.13
N ASN A 110 -19.58 -2.68 -16.22
CA ASN A 110 -19.21 -1.26 -16.13
C ASN A 110 -18.71 -0.86 -14.71
N ILE A 111 -18.11 -1.77 -13.96
CA ILE A 111 -17.42 -1.40 -12.72
C ILE A 111 -16.26 -0.51 -13.13
N SER A 112 -16.33 0.74 -12.70
CA SER A 112 -15.31 1.74 -13.01
C SER A 112 -13.96 1.20 -12.54
N ILE A 113 -12.96 1.28 -13.40
CA ILE A 113 -11.58 0.91 -13.07
C ILE A 113 -11.08 1.93 -12.03
N ILE A 114 -11.10 1.56 -10.76
CA ILE A 114 -10.57 2.40 -9.66
C ILE A 114 -9.10 2.04 -9.34
N ALA A 115 -8.57 1.01 -10.01
CA ALA A 115 -7.28 0.39 -9.73
C ALA A 115 -6.16 0.93 -10.64
N ASP A 116 -5.12 1.52 -10.04
CA ASP A 116 -4.05 2.23 -10.74
C ASP A 116 -2.80 1.38 -10.97
N PRO A 117 -2.46 0.99 -12.21
CA PRO A 117 -1.20 0.33 -12.57
C PRO A 117 0.01 1.26 -12.40
N ARG A 118 0.41 1.58 -11.18
CA ARG A 118 1.47 2.58 -11.00
C ARG A 118 2.85 2.00 -11.26
N LEU A 119 3.63 2.72 -12.06
CA LEU A 119 5.10 2.77 -11.94
C LEU A 119 5.58 4.05 -11.21
N ASN A 120 4.64 4.72 -10.51
CA ASN A 120 4.69 5.90 -9.63
C ASN A 120 4.35 7.27 -10.26
N HIS A 121 3.32 7.95 -9.70
CA HIS A 121 3.47 9.38 -9.41
C HIS A 121 3.49 9.59 -7.89
N TYR A 122 2.53 9.09 -7.09
CA TYR A 122 2.61 9.13 -5.61
C TYR A 122 2.06 7.86 -4.93
N GLY A 123 2.81 6.74 -5.01
CA GLY A 123 2.43 5.42 -4.49
C GLY A 123 3.11 4.25 -5.23
N GLY A 124 3.63 3.24 -4.52
CA GLY A 124 4.26 2.03 -5.11
C GLY A 124 5.52 1.52 -4.40
N ILE A 125 5.80 2.03 -3.20
CA ILE A 125 7.03 1.79 -2.43
C ILE A 125 6.99 0.46 -1.70
N LEU A 126 5.81 -0.02 -1.28
CA LEU A 126 5.72 -1.23 -0.47
C LEU A 126 6.35 -2.44 -1.17
N ARG A 127 6.11 -2.60 -2.48
CA ARG A 127 6.80 -3.62 -3.28
C ARG A 127 8.31 -3.50 -3.24
N THR A 128 8.80 -2.27 -3.38
CA THR A 128 10.24 -1.98 -3.43
C THR A 128 10.92 -2.20 -2.08
N SER A 129 10.15 -2.34 -1.00
CA SER A 129 10.64 -2.68 0.35
C SER A 129 10.79 -4.20 0.53
N ILE A 130 10.38 -5.01 -0.46
CA ILE A 130 10.66 -6.44 -0.52
C ILE A 130 11.91 -6.65 -1.38
N PRO A 131 13.00 -7.23 -0.83
CA PRO A 131 14.20 -7.53 -1.62
C PRO A 131 13.90 -8.62 -2.64
N TYR A 132 14.51 -8.51 -3.82
CA TYR A 132 14.48 -9.56 -4.82
C TYR A 132 15.31 -10.75 -4.34
N GLU A 133 14.70 -11.93 -4.31
CA GLU A 133 15.42 -13.20 -4.10
C GLU A 133 15.16 -14.09 -5.31
N SER A 134 16.21 -14.57 -5.98
CA SER A 134 16.06 -15.43 -7.16
C SER A 134 15.79 -16.89 -6.76
N GLY A 135 14.73 -17.48 -7.30
CA GLY A 135 14.53 -18.93 -7.35
C GLY A 135 14.71 -19.47 -8.76
N SER A 136 15.12 -20.74 -8.89
CA SER A 136 15.18 -21.46 -10.18
C SER A 136 14.23 -22.64 -10.17
N TYR A 137 13.60 -22.93 -11.32
CA TYR A 137 12.73 -24.11 -11.49
C TYR A 137 13.52 -25.42 -11.73
N SER A 138 14.82 -25.32 -12.04
CA SER A 138 15.72 -26.45 -12.29
C SER A 138 17.19 -26.03 -12.13
N GLU A 139 18.13 -27.00 -12.19
CA GLU A 139 19.58 -26.76 -12.22
C GLU A 139 20.06 -26.00 -13.48
N ASP A 140 19.22 -25.91 -14.52
CA ASP A 140 19.45 -25.10 -15.72
C ASP A 140 19.04 -23.63 -15.46
N ALA A 141 20.00 -22.88 -14.91
CA ALA A 141 19.91 -21.53 -14.34
C ALA A 141 19.45 -20.36 -15.26
N LEU A 142 18.78 -20.60 -16.39
CA LEU A 142 18.41 -19.55 -17.34
C LEU A 142 17.06 -18.87 -17.04
N LEU A 143 16.22 -19.47 -16.20
CA LEU A 143 14.89 -18.96 -15.86
C LEU A 143 14.75 -18.77 -14.35
N SER A 144 15.20 -17.61 -13.85
CA SER A 144 14.95 -17.19 -12.47
C SER A 144 13.62 -16.43 -12.32
N TYR A 145 13.01 -16.51 -11.14
CA TYR A 145 11.85 -15.72 -10.73
C TYR A 145 12.04 -15.18 -9.30
N ASP A 146 11.26 -14.18 -8.90
CA ASP A 146 11.37 -13.56 -7.57
C ASP A 146 10.61 -14.37 -6.50
N ILE A 147 11.33 -15.26 -5.79
CA ILE A 147 10.80 -15.99 -4.63
C ILE A 147 10.70 -15.10 -3.38
N GLY A 148 11.42 -13.97 -3.36
CA GLY A 148 11.41 -13.03 -2.24
C GLY A 148 10.04 -12.43 -2.01
N PHE A 149 9.27 -12.24 -3.09
CA PHE A 149 7.90 -11.76 -3.02
C PHE A 149 6.98 -12.67 -2.21
N GLU A 150 6.94 -13.96 -2.56
CA GLU A 150 6.11 -14.96 -1.86
C GLU A 150 6.53 -15.08 -0.40
N LYS A 151 7.84 -15.22 -0.16
CA LYS A 151 8.41 -15.38 1.17
C LYS A 151 8.07 -14.21 2.09
N GLN A 152 8.24 -12.98 1.61
CA GLN A 152 7.94 -11.79 2.42
C GLN A 152 6.45 -11.58 2.63
N LEU A 153 5.60 -11.83 1.64
CA LEU A 153 4.14 -11.75 1.87
C LEU A 153 3.66 -12.78 2.90
N ASN A 154 4.22 -14.00 2.91
CA ASN A 154 3.93 -14.98 3.95
C ASN A 154 4.41 -14.52 5.32
N ARG A 155 5.65 -13.98 5.43
CA ARG A 155 6.17 -13.43 6.68
C ARG A 155 5.31 -12.27 7.19
N ILE A 156 4.95 -11.33 6.32
CA ILE A 156 4.07 -10.21 6.66
C ILE A 156 2.72 -10.76 7.14
N TYR A 157 2.12 -11.71 6.43
CA TYR A 157 0.83 -12.24 6.83
C TYR A 157 0.88 -13.00 8.17
N GLN A 158 1.97 -13.71 8.45
CA GLN A 158 2.22 -14.31 9.76
C GLN A 158 2.36 -13.25 10.86
N LEU A 159 3.13 -12.19 10.61
CA LEU A 159 3.34 -11.07 11.54
C LEU A 159 2.01 -10.41 11.90
N VAL A 160 1.21 -10.00 10.90
CA VAL A 160 -0.03 -9.28 11.16
C VAL A 160 -1.05 -10.14 11.90
N ARG A 161 -0.94 -11.47 11.87
CA ARG A 161 -1.81 -12.38 12.63
C ARG A 161 -1.42 -12.54 14.10
N THR A 162 -0.28 -12.02 14.53
CA THR A 162 0.13 -12.08 15.94
C THR A 162 -0.76 -11.16 16.80
N ASP A 163 -1.09 -11.60 18.02
CA ASP A 163 -1.91 -10.80 18.95
C ASP A 163 -1.23 -9.46 19.26
N GLU A 164 0.10 -9.47 19.45
CA GLU A 164 0.89 -8.25 19.66
C GLU A 164 0.69 -7.24 18.53
N TRP A 165 0.78 -7.67 17.27
CA TRP A 165 0.57 -6.77 16.14
C TRP A 165 -0.88 -6.28 16.08
N GLN A 166 -1.84 -7.18 16.28
CA GLN A 166 -3.28 -6.86 16.24
C GLN A 166 -3.67 -5.84 17.32
N GLU A 167 -3.10 -5.94 18.52
CA GLU A 167 -3.29 -4.99 19.62
C GLU A 167 -2.62 -3.65 19.33
N ASN A 168 -1.35 -3.68 18.90
CA ASN A 168 -0.56 -2.48 18.60
C ASN A 168 -1.10 -1.66 17.42
N PHE A 169 -1.86 -2.29 16.52
CA PHE A 169 -2.32 -1.68 15.27
C PHE A 169 -3.82 -1.77 15.02
N GLU A 170 -4.61 -2.07 16.04
CA GLU A 170 -6.09 -2.13 15.98
C GLU A 170 -6.60 -2.93 14.77
N LYS A 171 -6.15 -4.18 14.65
CA LYS A 171 -6.54 -5.05 13.52
C LYS A 171 -6.27 -4.43 12.14
N GLY A 172 -5.27 -3.55 12.02
CA GLY A 172 -4.73 -3.09 10.76
C GLY A 172 -5.67 -2.24 9.91
N TYR A 173 -6.67 -1.56 10.49
CA TYR A 173 -7.64 -0.77 9.71
C TYR A 173 -6.99 0.26 8.77
N TYR A 174 -5.85 0.85 9.17
CA TYR A 174 -5.09 1.75 8.29
C TYR A 174 -4.56 1.10 7.00
N LEU A 175 -4.41 -0.23 6.93
CA LEU A 175 -4.04 -0.93 5.68
C LEU A 175 -5.21 -0.95 4.69
N ILE A 176 -6.45 -1.04 5.19
CA ILE A 176 -7.67 -0.89 4.38
C ILE A 176 -7.75 0.55 3.86
N LEU A 177 -7.48 1.54 4.71
CA LEU A 177 -7.39 2.94 4.28
C LEU A 177 -6.27 3.15 3.24
N ALA A 178 -5.11 2.52 3.43
CA ALA A 178 -3.98 2.60 2.51
C ALA A 178 -4.33 2.03 1.12
N LYS A 179 -5.12 0.95 1.06
CA LYS A 179 -5.62 0.42 -0.22
C LYS A 179 -6.40 1.46 -1.01
N GLN A 180 -7.12 2.38 -0.36
CA GLN A 180 -7.85 3.47 -1.03
C GLN A 180 -6.94 4.68 -1.29
N ALA A 181 -6.15 5.09 -0.30
CA ALA A 181 -5.19 6.20 -0.39
C ALA A 181 -4.23 6.05 -1.57
N LEU A 182 -3.77 4.84 -1.83
CA LEU A 182 -2.73 4.58 -2.82
C LEU A 182 -3.30 4.21 -4.20
N LYS A 183 -4.61 4.44 -4.45
CA LYS A 183 -5.26 4.37 -5.78
C LYS A 183 -5.08 5.63 -6.60
N ARG A 184 -5.34 5.57 -7.93
CA ARG A 184 -5.30 6.73 -8.84
C ARG A 184 -6.27 7.79 -8.40
N GLN A 185 -5.73 8.87 -7.87
CA GLN A 185 -6.50 10.05 -7.54
C GLN A 185 -5.59 11.27 -7.58
N ILE A 186 -6.20 12.44 -7.62
CA ILE A 186 -5.48 13.71 -7.57
C ILE A 186 -4.69 13.82 -6.26
N LEU A 187 -3.59 14.56 -6.30
CA LEU A 187 -2.64 14.68 -5.18
C LEU A 187 -3.34 15.12 -3.89
N GLU A 188 -4.30 16.04 -4.00
CA GLU A 188 -5.14 16.54 -2.91
C GLU A 188 -5.87 15.41 -2.17
N ALA A 189 -6.52 14.52 -2.92
CA ALA A 189 -7.29 13.42 -2.35
C ALA A 189 -6.36 12.39 -1.67
N THR A 190 -5.26 12.02 -2.33
CA THR A 190 -4.24 11.15 -1.74
C THR A 190 -3.67 11.74 -0.45
N PHE A 191 -3.35 13.03 -0.45
CA PHE A 191 -2.78 13.73 0.69
C PHE A 191 -3.72 13.71 1.90
N ILE A 192 -5.02 13.98 1.71
CA ILE A 192 -6.00 13.93 2.81
C ILE A 192 -6.24 12.50 3.32
N GLN A 193 -6.26 11.51 2.44
CA GLN A 193 -6.41 10.11 2.85
C GLN A 193 -5.17 9.62 3.62
N CYS A 194 -3.97 9.99 3.17
CA CYS A 194 -2.73 9.76 3.91
C CYS A 194 -2.72 10.49 5.27
N TRP A 195 -3.24 11.72 5.32
CA TRP A 195 -3.39 12.44 6.59
C TRP A 195 -4.30 11.69 7.56
N THR A 196 -5.39 11.13 7.04
CA THR A 196 -6.34 10.32 7.83
C THR A 196 -5.67 9.07 8.39
N ILE A 197 -4.79 8.42 7.62
CA ILE A 197 -3.97 7.30 8.09
C ILE A 197 -3.09 7.73 9.28
N TRP A 198 -2.46 8.90 9.23
CA TRP A 198 -1.61 9.39 10.33
C TRP A 198 -2.42 9.72 11.58
N GLU A 199 -3.58 10.36 11.43
CA GLU A 199 -4.49 10.61 12.54
C GLU A 199 -4.94 9.30 13.21
N HIS A 200 -5.27 8.28 12.41
CA HIS A 200 -5.63 6.95 12.91
C HIS A 200 -4.45 6.28 13.64
N LEU A 201 -3.26 6.24 13.03
CA LEU A 201 -2.07 5.68 13.68
C LEU A 201 -1.73 6.40 14.99
N PHE A 202 -1.86 7.73 15.04
CA PHE A 202 -1.68 8.49 16.27
C PHE A 202 -2.69 8.06 17.34
N ALA A 203 -3.97 7.95 16.98
CA ALA A 203 -5.02 7.52 17.90
C ALA A 203 -4.76 6.10 18.44
N VAL A 204 -4.44 5.15 17.56
CA VAL A 204 -4.14 3.76 17.93
C VAL A 204 -3.00 3.66 18.96
N HIS A 205 -1.93 4.44 18.77
CA HIS A 205 -0.78 4.45 19.68
C HIS A 205 -1.03 5.16 21.01
N ASN A 206 -2.11 5.94 21.13
CA ASN A 206 -2.36 6.78 22.31
C ASN A 206 -3.69 6.51 23.01
N ARG A 207 -4.61 5.71 22.46
CA ARG A 207 -5.94 5.41 23.05
C ARG A 207 -5.90 4.75 24.43
N ASN A 208 -4.80 4.07 24.77
CA ASN A 208 -4.61 3.49 26.10
C ASN A 208 -4.14 4.52 27.14
N LEU A 209 -3.70 5.70 26.69
CA LEU A 209 -3.10 6.75 27.53
C LEU A 209 -3.94 8.03 27.55
N LEU A 210 -4.68 8.31 26.48
CA LEU A 210 -5.45 9.51 26.25
C LEU A 210 -6.90 9.14 25.89
N SER A 211 -7.85 9.93 26.35
CA SER A 211 -9.24 9.85 25.90
C SER A 211 -9.39 10.31 24.44
N ASP A 212 -10.48 9.90 23.79
CA ASP A 212 -10.81 10.34 22.42
C ASP A 212 -10.93 11.86 22.30
N GLU A 213 -11.35 12.54 23.37
CA GLU A 213 -11.41 14.00 23.40
C GLU A 213 -10.00 14.62 23.43
N GLU A 214 -9.09 14.08 24.24
CA GLU A 214 -7.70 14.54 24.29
C GLU A 214 -6.99 14.29 22.96
N ILE A 215 -7.14 13.10 22.38
CA ILE A 215 -6.58 12.75 21.05
C ILE A 215 -7.06 13.74 19.99
N ARG A 216 -8.34 14.11 19.99
CA ARG A 216 -8.90 15.08 19.04
C ARG A 216 -8.36 16.50 19.26
N ARG A 217 -8.17 16.90 20.52
CA ARG A 217 -7.67 18.24 20.89
C ARG A 217 -6.17 18.43 20.62
N LYS A 218 -5.39 17.35 20.50
CA LYS A 218 -3.96 17.42 20.16
C LYS A 218 -3.75 18.10 18.81
N SER A 219 -2.78 19.01 18.78
CA SER A 219 -2.44 19.75 17.57
C SER A 219 -1.80 18.81 16.53
N SER A 220 -1.97 19.13 15.25
CA SER A 220 -1.33 18.38 14.15
C SER A 220 0.19 18.33 14.30
N ILE A 221 0.81 19.36 14.90
CA ILE A 221 2.25 19.40 15.15
C ILE A 221 2.64 18.32 16.16
N GLU A 222 1.91 18.20 17.28
CA GLU A 222 2.17 17.15 18.27
C GLU A 222 1.98 15.77 17.67
N LYS A 223 0.92 15.56 16.89
CA LYS A 223 0.61 14.27 16.26
C LYS A 223 1.69 13.82 15.29
N ILE A 224 2.11 14.71 14.37
CA ILE A 224 3.18 14.42 13.41
C ILE A 224 4.51 14.20 14.14
N SER A 225 4.83 15.03 15.13
CA SER A 225 6.07 14.89 15.91
C SER A 225 6.13 13.56 16.65
N PHE A 226 5.01 13.12 17.22
CA PHE A 226 4.88 11.80 17.85
C PHE A 226 5.19 10.68 16.84
N LEU A 227 4.57 10.72 15.66
CA LEU A 227 4.78 9.69 14.63
C LEU A 227 6.22 9.69 14.09
N PHE A 228 6.84 10.86 13.95
CA PHE A 228 8.25 10.98 13.58
C PHE A 228 9.17 10.28 14.57
N GLY A 229 8.95 10.45 15.87
CA GLY A 229 9.69 9.75 16.90
C GLY A 229 9.36 8.25 16.94
N LYS A 230 8.07 7.91 16.96
CA LYS A 230 7.56 6.52 17.07
C LYS A 230 8.09 5.61 15.96
N TYR A 231 8.21 6.13 14.74
CA TYR A 231 8.73 5.40 13.59
C TYR A 231 10.17 5.76 13.24
N SER A 232 10.92 6.40 14.15
CA SER A 232 12.35 6.74 13.99
C SER A 232 12.64 7.40 12.63
N LEU A 233 11.81 8.38 12.25
CA LEU A 233 12.00 9.20 11.06
C LEU A 233 12.86 10.43 11.36
N VAL A 234 12.73 10.97 12.58
CA VAL A 234 13.50 12.11 13.08
C VAL A 234 13.85 11.85 14.54
N VAL A 235 15.13 11.99 14.89
CA VAL A 235 15.64 11.72 16.25
C VAL A 235 15.29 12.87 17.21
N GLU A 236 15.44 14.12 16.76
CA GLU A 236 15.17 15.31 17.58
C GLU A 236 14.27 16.33 16.86
N ILE A 237 13.22 16.78 17.55
CA ILE A 237 12.27 17.75 17.03
C ILE A 237 12.67 19.16 17.51
N SER A 238 13.42 19.87 16.67
CA SER A 238 13.79 21.27 16.89
C SER A 238 12.60 22.24 16.69
N ASN A 239 12.75 23.51 17.08
CA ASN A 239 11.75 24.54 16.76
C ASN A 239 11.57 24.73 15.24
N THR A 240 12.66 24.70 14.48
CA THR A 240 12.63 24.74 13.01
C THR A 240 11.82 23.57 12.44
N THR A 241 12.01 22.36 12.97
CA THR A 241 11.23 21.17 12.61
C THR A 241 9.73 21.38 12.85
N LYS A 242 9.35 21.97 13.99
CA LYS A 242 7.94 22.28 14.30
C LYS A 242 7.34 23.28 13.32
N ASP A 243 8.10 24.28 12.87
CA ASP A 243 7.64 25.24 11.88
C ASP A 243 7.43 24.61 10.49
N ARG A 244 8.28 23.66 10.11
CA ARG A 244 8.09 22.87 8.89
C ARG A 244 6.87 21.95 9.00
N ILE A 245 6.68 21.27 10.13
CA ILE A 245 5.46 20.48 10.36
C ILE A 245 4.19 21.36 10.31
N ARG A 246 4.28 22.61 10.78
CA ARG A 246 3.19 23.58 10.68
C ARG A 246 2.83 23.89 9.23
N SER A 247 3.78 23.88 8.29
CA SER A 247 3.47 24.10 6.86
C SER A 247 2.60 22.98 6.29
N LEU A 248 2.84 21.71 6.66
CA LEU A 248 1.98 20.59 6.27
C LEU A 248 0.55 20.75 6.82
N SER A 249 0.44 21.20 8.07
CA SER A 249 -0.86 21.47 8.70
C SER A 249 -1.61 22.60 7.98
N GLN A 250 -0.90 23.63 7.52
CA GLN A 250 -1.49 24.72 6.71
C GLN A 250 -1.98 24.23 5.34
N ILE A 251 -1.23 23.33 4.69
CA ILE A 251 -1.64 22.68 3.43
C ILE A 251 -2.95 21.92 3.65
N ARG A 252 -3.01 21.07 4.68
CA ARG A 252 -4.23 20.33 5.06
C ARG A 252 -5.40 21.25 5.34
N ASN A 253 -5.21 22.28 6.17
CA ASN A 253 -6.30 23.18 6.55
C ASN A 253 -6.82 23.96 5.34
N LYS A 254 -5.94 24.48 4.48
CA LYS A 254 -6.37 25.18 3.27
C LYS A 254 -7.12 24.25 2.33
N LEU A 255 -6.64 23.03 2.15
CA LEU A 255 -7.29 22.05 1.29
C LEU A 255 -8.69 21.66 1.81
N VAL A 256 -8.82 21.37 3.11
CA VAL A 256 -10.11 21.01 3.72
C VAL A 256 -11.12 22.16 3.65
N HIS A 257 -10.69 23.41 3.89
CA HIS A 257 -11.61 24.55 3.92
C HIS A 257 -11.93 25.14 2.54
N PHE A 258 -11.01 25.07 1.58
CA PHE A 258 -11.14 25.76 0.30
C PHE A 258 -11.09 24.83 -0.92
N GLY A 259 -10.95 23.52 -0.72
CA GLY A 259 -10.92 22.52 -1.79
C GLY A 259 -9.69 22.58 -2.69
N ARG A 260 -8.66 23.37 -2.32
CA ARG A 260 -7.42 23.50 -3.11
C ARG A 260 -6.20 23.76 -2.23
N PHE A 261 -5.04 23.37 -2.73
CA PHE A 261 -3.76 23.68 -2.12
C PHE A 261 -3.49 25.20 -2.07
N PRO A 262 -2.71 25.67 -1.08
CA PRO A 262 -2.24 27.05 -1.07
C PRO A 262 -1.32 27.35 -2.25
N GLU A 263 -1.43 28.56 -2.82
CA GLU A 263 -0.60 29.03 -3.95
C GLU A 263 0.84 29.33 -3.47
N ARG A 264 1.66 28.29 -3.33
CA ARG A 264 3.09 28.38 -2.97
C ARG A 264 3.90 27.33 -3.75
N SER A 265 5.12 27.69 -4.13
CA SER A 265 5.95 26.90 -5.06
C SER A 265 6.30 25.48 -4.64
N LEU A 266 6.30 25.13 -3.35
CA LEU A 266 6.70 23.80 -2.85
C LEU A 266 5.57 22.94 -2.29
N VAL A 267 4.31 23.38 -2.41
CA VAL A 267 3.20 22.66 -1.75
C VAL A 267 2.99 21.26 -2.32
N HIS A 268 3.17 21.12 -3.63
CA HIS A 268 3.08 19.81 -4.29
C HIS A 268 4.19 18.87 -3.84
N ASP A 269 5.43 19.37 -3.69
CA ASP A 269 6.56 18.57 -3.20
C ASP A 269 6.39 18.18 -1.73
N ASP A 270 5.92 19.10 -0.88
CA ASP A 270 5.64 18.85 0.53
C ASP A 270 4.52 17.80 0.69
N ALA A 271 3.48 17.87 -0.14
CA ALA A 271 2.37 16.90 -0.15
C ALA A 271 2.82 15.51 -0.68
N ASP A 272 3.63 15.47 -1.73
CA ASP A 272 4.26 14.23 -2.21
C ASP A 272 5.09 13.57 -1.10
N LEU A 273 5.99 14.33 -0.48
CA LEU A 273 6.83 13.82 0.60
C LEU A 273 5.97 13.20 1.72
N PHE A 274 4.87 13.85 2.10
CA PHE A 274 3.96 13.31 3.11
C PHE A 274 3.37 11.95 2.72
N ILE A 275 2.99 11.78 1.45
CA ILE A 275 2.47 10.51 0.92
C ILE A 275 3.55 9.42 0.96
N ARG A 276 4.78 9.73 0.52
CA ARG A 276 5.91 8.79 0.57
C ARG A 276 6.27 8.38 1.99
N LEU A 277 6.22 9.32 2.94
CA LEU A 277 6.44 9.03 4.35
C LEU A 277 5.33 8.13 4.92
N THR A 278 4.10 8.24 4.40
CA THR A 278 3.00 7.35 4.78
C THR A 278 3.32 5.91 4.38
N GLU A 279 3.75 5.66 3.14
CA GLU A 279 4.19 4.32 2.73
C GLU A 279 5.41 3.83 3.51
N PHE A 280 6.34 4.72 3.84
CA PHE A 280 7.52 4.40 4.65
C PHE A 280 7.12 3.94 6.06
N ILE A 281 6.15 4.62 6.68
CA ILE A 281 5.58 4.21 7.98
C ILE A 281 4.89 2.85 7.84
N ILE A 282 4.07 2.65 6.79
CA ILE A 282 3.40 1.36 6.56
C ILE A 282 4.42 0.23 6.41
N ALA A 283 5.50 0.43 5.65
CA ALA A 283 6.58 -0.56 5.54
C ALA A 283 7.16 -0.93 6.92
N LYS A 284 7.42 0.07 7.79
CA LYS A 284 7.88 -0.19 9.17
C LYS A 284 6.85 -0.94 10.01
N THR A 285 5.57 -0.63 9.90
CA THR A 285 4.52 -1.38 10.63
C THR A 285 4.42 -2.84 10.20
N LEU A 286 4.89 -3.18 8.99
CA LEU A 286 4.92 -4.54 8.44
C LEU A 286 6.30 -5.21 8.61
N ASP A 287 7.18 -4.64 9.45
CA ASP A 287 8.55 -5.13 9.71
C ASP A 287 9.39 -5.28 8.43
N LEU A 288 9.20 -4.35 7.49
CA LEU A 288 9.99 -4.24 6.27
C LEU A 288 11.02 -3.13 6.40
N TYR A 289 12.14 -3.29 5.68
CA TYR A 289 13.08 -2.21 5.47
C TYR A 289 12.54 -1.29 4.37
N PRO A 290 12.20 -0.03 4.68
CA PRO A 290 11.63 0.86 3.68
C PRO A 290 12.64 1.15 2.57
N SER A 291 12.18 1.08 1.32
CA SER A 291 13.02 1.34 0.15
C SER A 291 13.54 2.79 0.09
N ASN A 292 14.79 2.94 -0.34
CA ASN A 292 15.38 4.26 -0.63
C ASN A 292 15.24 4.69 -2.10
N LEU A 293 14.42 4.01 -2.91
CA LEU A 293 14.26 4.31 -4.34
C LEU A 293 13.93 5.79 -4.63
N PHE A 294 13.25 6.47 -3.70
CA PHE A 294 12.83 7.87 -3.84
C PHE A 294 13.61 8.87 -2.99
N ASN A 295 14.67 8.41 -2.31
CA ASN A 295 15.43 9.20 -1.34
C ASN A 295 14.51 9.88 -0.31
N THR A 296 13.55 9.12 0.24
CA THR A 296 12.45 9.66 1.06
C THR A 296 12.98 10.32 2.34
N ILE A 297 14.02 9.73 2.95
CA ILE A 297 14.62 10.26 4.18
C ILE A 297 15.46 11.51 3.87
N GLU A 298 16.24 11.50 2.81
CA GLU A 298 17.04 12.65 2.38
C GLU A 298 16.13 13.83 1.98
N LYS A 299 14.99 13.55 1.35
CA LYS A 299 13.96 14.56 1.08
C LYS A 299 13.32 15.09 2.36
N LEU A 300 13.09 14.24 3.36
CA LEU A 300 12.63 14.68 4.68
C LEU A 300 13.67 15.59 5.36
N GLU A 301 14.95 15.20 5.37
CA GLU A 301 16.04 16.02 5.93
C GLU A 301 16.15 17.38 5.23
N LYS A 302 16.03 17.40 3.89
CA LYS A 302 15.97 18.63 3.11
C LYS A 302 14.74 19.46 3.49
N PHE A 303 13.56 18.85 3.58
CA PHE A 303 12.33 19.54 3.97
C PHE A 303 12.43 20.18 5.37
N LEU A 304 13.13 19.53 6.30
CA LEU A 304 13.32 19.98 7.67
C LEU A 304 14.41 21.04 7.84
N SER A 305 15.41 21.07 6.96
CA SER A 305 16.55 22.01 7.00
C SER A 305 16.30 23.33 6.28
N ILE A 306 15.29 23.42 5.41
CA ILE A 306 14.94 24.67 4.72
C ILE A 306 14.35 25.67 5.74
N ASN A 307 15.16 26.65 6.14
CA ASN A 307 14.67 27.86 6.79
C ASN A 307 13.91 28.70 5.76
N ARG A 308 12.63 29.01 6.02
CA ARG A 308 11.82 29.93 5.21
C ARG A 308 11.42 31.13 6.03
#